data_AF-A0A8J1IQG1-F1
#
_entry.id   AF-A0A8J1IQG1-F1
#
_cell.length_a   1.000
_cell.length_b   1.000
_cell.length_c   1.000
_cell.angle_alpha   90.00
_cell.angle_beta   90.00
_cell.angle_gamma   90.00
#
_symmetry.space_group_name_H-M   'P 1'
#
loop_
_entity.id
_entity.type
_entity.pdbx_description
1 polymer ?
#
loop_
_entity_poly.entity_id
_entity_poly.type
_entity_poly.pdbx_seq_one_letter_code
_entity_poly.pdbx_strand_id
1 'polypeptide(L)'
;MLVEDIQASGRDAVLGFWESLFALHPHPNLLGALDELSHAGHGLEQNIILDKCGPDLKACRLQHREDLLEKTQNLVEHRAPGLTNESQSFSITERYLDLIVVSSQHFRSRPQHELIATGGIHEHYLQRAQSNLERISPNRLFHWCHRKRCVPQAVLVSGVPGVGKTTLMQKFVYDWANGNLYQRFAFVFSFKFRNLNNKEELSLAQMIINEYPYLHSQLDTIFRNPVNCFLFLMV
;
A
#
# COMPACT_ATOMS: atom_id res chain seq x y z
N MET A 1 -10.32 10.51 24.79
CA MET A 1 -11.13 10.13 25.97
C MET A 1 -11.97 8.88 25.73
N LEU A 2 -13.15 8.95 25.08
CA LEU A 2 -14.09 7.81 25.05
C LEU A 2 -13.55 6.58 24.28
N VAL A 3 -12.80 6.80 23.18
CA VAL A 3 -12.17 5.72 22.40
C VAL A 3 -10.98 5.08 23.13
N GLU A 4 -10.20 5.86 23.87
CA GLU A 4 -9.04 5.38 24.64
C GLU A 4 -9.48 4.51 25.82
N ASP A 5 -10.58 4.89 26.49
CA ASP A 5 -11.16 4.11 27.59
C ASP A 5 -11.76 2.77 27.10
N ILE A 6 -12.36 2.76 25.89
CA ILE A 6 -12.86 1.53 25.25
C ILE A 6 -11.69 0.63 24.81
N GLN A 7 -10.59 1.22 24.33
CA GLN A 7 -9.38 0.48 23.96
C GLN A 7 -8.76 -0.24 25.17
N ALA A 8 -8.75 0.38 26.35
CA ALA A 8 -8.29 -0.24 27.59
C ALA A 8 -9.20 -1.39 28.07
N SER A 9 -10.45 -1.45 27.59
CA SER A 9 -11.47 -2.41 28.00
C SER A 9 -11.45 -3.74 27.21
N GLY A 10 -10.54 -3.90 26.25
CA GLY A 10 -10.30 -5.16 25.55
C GLY A 10 -11.17 -5.41 24.31
N ARG A 11 -10.93 -6.56 23.66
CA ARG A 11 -11.42 -6.88 22.29
C ARG A 11 -12.95 -6.89 22.16
N ASP A 12 -13.65 -7.45 23.13
CA ASP A 12 -15.11 -7.63 23.04
C ASP A 12 -15.85 -6.28 23.23
N ALA A 13 -15.30 -5.39 24.05
CA ALA A 13 -15.80 -4.03 24.22
C ALA A 13 -15.65 -3.21 22.92
N VAL A 14 -14.51 -3.37 22.23
CA VAL A 14 -14.28 -2.73 20.93
C VAL A 14 -15.28 -3.26 19.89
N LEU A 15 -15.48 -4.58 19.80
CA LEU A 15 -16.42 -5.17 18.84
C LEU A 15 -17.88 -4.74 19.09
N GLY A 16 -18.34 -4.76 20.34
CA GLY A 16 -19.70 -4.33 20.69
C GLY A 16 -19.95 -2.84 20.42
N PHE A 17 -18.91 -2.00 20.56
CA PHE A 17 -18.97 -0.61 20.14
C PHE A 17 -19.14 -0.48 18.62
N TRP A 18 -18.40 -1.26 17.82
CA TRP A 18 -18.53 -1.26 16.35
C TRP A 18 -19.91 -1.67 15.87
N GLU A 19 -20.49 -2.72 16.47
CA GLU A 19 -21.85 -3.17 16.13
C GLU A 19 -22.89 -2.09 16.46
N SER A 20 -22.73 -1.40 17.59
CA SER A 20 -23.59 -0.30 18.02
C SER A 20 -23.47 0.94 17.12
N LEU A 21 -22.26 1.24 16.67
CA LEU A 21 -21.98 2.39 15.81
C LEU A 21 -22.45 2.15 14.37
N PHE A 22 -22.37 0.91 13.89
CA PHE A 22 -22.93 0.48 12.60
C PHE A 22 -24.46 0.57 12.55
N ALA A 23 -25.13 0.40 13.69
CA ALA A 23 -26.58 0.57 13.79
C ALA A 23 -27.06 2.03 13.69
N LEU A 24 -26.18 3.01 13.91
CA LEU A 24 -26.52 4.44 13.86
C LEU A 24 -26.38 5.00 12.43
N HIS A 25 -27.49 5.47 11.85
CA HIS A 25 -27.55 6.14 10.54
C HIS A 25 -26.88 7.54 10.56
N PRO A 26 -26.48 8.12 9.40
CA PRO A 26 -25.41 9.11 9.35
C PRO A 26 -25.83 10.46 9.97
N HIS A 27 -25.26 10.76 11.12
CA HIS A 27 -25.36 12.05 11.81
C HIS A 27 -24.10 12.89 11.54
N PRO A 28 -24.15 14.24 11.49
CA PRO A 28 -22.96 15.07 11.28
C PRO A 28 -21.86 14.86 12.35
N ASN A 29 -22.22 14.53 13.59
CA ASN A 29 -21.24 14.18 14.65
C ASN A 29 -20.55 12.82 14.40
N LEU A 30 -21.13 11.96 13.55
CA LEU A 30 -20.53 10.70 13.13
C LEU A 30 -19.35 10.96 12.19
N LEU A 31 -19.31 12.06 11.44
CA LEU A 31 -18.16 12.40 10.58
C LEU A 31 -16.92 12.77 11.39
N GLY A 32 -17.07 13.58 12.44
CA GLY A 32 -15.98 13.90 13.36
C GLY A 32 -15.49 12.68 14.13
N ALA A 33 -16.42 11.84 14.61
CA ALA A 33 -16.09 10.57 15.25
C ALA A 33 -15.44 9.58 14.27
N LEU A 34 -15.87 9.51 13.01
CA LEU A 34 -15.26 8.65 11.98
C LEU A 34 -13.85 9.11 11.60
N ASP A 35 -13.57 10.42 11.62
CA ASP A 35 -12.23 10.95 11.37
C ASP A 35 -11.29 10.64 12.55
N GLU A 36 -11.75 10.86 13.79
CA GLU A 36 -11.05 10.41 15.02
C GLU A 36 -10.86 8.88 15.04
N LEU A 37 -11.86 8.09 14.65
CA LEU A 37 -11.80 6.63 14.57
C LEU A 37 -10.96 6.13 13.40
N SER A 38 -10.81 6.88 12.31
CA SER A 38 -9.86 6.55 11.25
C SER A 38 -8.43 6.67 11.75
N HIS A 39 -8.16 7.69 12.58
CA HIS A 39 -6.87 7.90 13.23
C HIS A 39 -6.59 6.84 14.31
N ALA A 40 -7.55 6.59 15.20
CA ALA A 40 -7.42 5.63 16.29
C ALA A 40 -7.53 4.15 15.82
N GLY A 41 -8.28 3.90 14.76
CA GLY A 41 -8.50 2.59 14.14
C GLY A 41 -7.22 2.00 13.55
N HIS A 42 -6.33 2.84 13.00
CA HIS A 42 -5.02 2.40 12.53
C HIS A 42 -4.13 1.84 13.66
N GLY A 43 -4.24 2.36 14.88
CA GLY A 43 -3.56 1.83 16.06
C GLY A 43 -4.21 0.55 16.60
N LEU A 44 -5.54 0.49 16.60
CA LEU A 44 -6.33 -0.68 17.00
C LEU A 44 -6.12 -1.88 16.06
N GLU A 45 -6.10 -1.70 14.74
CA GLU A 45 -5.81 -2.76 13.77
C GLU A 45 -4.40 -3.32 13.96
N GLN A 46 -3.40 -2.46 14.20
CA GLN A 46 -2.04 -2.89 14.50
C GLN A 46 -1.99 -3.73 15.77
N ASN A 47 -2.62 -3.26 16.85
CA ASN A 47 -2.66 -3.98 18.12
C ASN A 47 -3.41 -5.31 18.00
N ILE A 48 -4.55 -5.36 17.29
CA ILE A 48 -5.34 -6.59 17.09
C ILE A 48 -4.60 -7.61 16.19
N ILE A 49 -3.86 -7.16 15.18
CA ILE A 49 -3.04 -8.04 14.32
C ILE A 49 -1.81 -8.55 15.07
N LEU A 50 -1.17 -7.67 15.85
CA LEU A 50 -0.01 -8.01 16.68
C LEU A 50 -0.43 -8.97 17.80
N ASP A 51 -1.57 -8.80 18.43
CA ASP A 51 -2.03 -9.63 19.55
C ASP A 51 -2.43 -11.06 19.12
N LYS A 52 -2.81 -11.24 17.85
CA LYS A 52 -3.02 -12.57 17.24
C LYS A 52 -1.71 -13.32 16.92
N CYS A 53 -0.56 -12.66 16.96
CA CYS A 53 0.73 -13.20 16.57
C CYS A 53 1.60 -13.44 17.81
N GLY A 54 2.12 -14.66 17.98
CA GLY A 54 3.07 -14.97 19.05
C GLY A 54 4.32 -14.07 19.03
N PRO A 55 5.11 -14.04 20.12
CA PRO A 55 6.26 -13.13 20.27
C PRO A 55 7.27 -13.26 19.11
N ASP A 56 7.50 -14.47 18.62
CA ASP A 56 8.43 -14.73 17.52
C ASP A 56 7.98 -14.08 16.20
N LEU A 57 6.67 -14.10 15.93
CA LEU A 57 6.12 -13.50 14.72
C LEU A 57 6.10 -11.96 14.80
N LYS A 58 6.00 -11.39 16.02
CA LYS A 58 6.19 -9.95 16.25
C LYS A 58 7.62 -9.51 15.92
N ALA A 59 8.62 -10.25 16.41
CA ALA A 59 10.03 -9.97 16.12
C ALA A 59 10.32 -10.12 14.62
N CYS A 60 9.81 -11.18 14.00
CA CYS A 60 9.92 -11.42 12.55
C CYS A 60 9.31 -10.29 11.72
N ARG A 61 8.14 -9.77 12.12
CA ARG A 61 7.50 -8.63 11.46
C ARG A 61 8.33 -7.35 11.59
N LEU A 62 8.92 -7.09 12.76
CA LEU A 62 9.77 -5.92 12.97
C LEU A 62 11.01 -5.97 12.08
N GLN A 63 11.72 -7.11 12.07
CA GLN A 63 12.87 -7.33 11.19
C GLN A 63 12.50 -7.14 9.71
N HIS A 64 11.32 -7.63 9.30
CA HIS A 64 10.85 -7.47 7.93
C HIS A 64 10.61 -5.99 7.56
N ARG A 65 10.07 -5.19 8.49
CA ARG A 65 9.90 -3.74 8.28
C ARG A 65 11.25 -3.04 8.13
N GLU A 66 12.22 -3.36 8.97
CA GLU A 66 13.56 -2.78 8.92
C GLU A 66 14.24 -3.06 7.57
N ASP A 67 14.22 -4.32 7.10
CA ASP A 67 14.76 -4.70 5.78
C ASP A 67 14.07 -3.95 4.63
N LEU A 68 12.74 -3.79 4.70
CA LEU A 68 12.01 -3.02 3.69
C LEU A 68 12.33 -1.52 3.75
N LEU A 69 12.51 -0.93 4.93
CA LEU A 69 12.92 0.46 5.08
C LEU A 69 14.29 0.68 4.44
N GLU A 70 15.26 -0.18 4.74
CA GLU A 70 16.59 -0.11 4.16
C GLU A 70 16.55 -0.16 2.62
N LYS A 71 15.72 -1.06 2.07
CA LYS A 71 15.54 -1.23 0.61
C LYS A 71 14.78 -0.09 -0.07
N THR A 72 14.00 0.70 0.67
CA THR A 72 13.05 1.66 0.07
C THR A 72 13.25 3.11 0.47
N GLN A 73 14.06 3.39 1.48
CA GLN A 73 14.34 4.75 1.96
C GLN A 73 15.00 5.65 0.91
N ASN A 74 15.74 5.08 -0.04
CA ASN A 74 16.56 5.82 -0.99
C ASN A 74 16.09 5.64 -2.44
N LEU A 75 15.94 6.75 -3.14
CA LEU A 75 15.78 6.79 -4.60
C LEU A 75 17.16 6.91 -5.24
N VAL A 76 17.47 5.97 -6.14
CA VAL A 76 18.73 5.97 -6.89
C VAL A 76 18.49 6.57 -8.27
N GLU A 77 19.15 7.69 -8.55
CA GLU A 77 19.15 8.32 -9.86
C GLU A 77 20.40 7.90 -10.64
N HIS A 78 20.19 7.16 -11.73
CA HIS A 78 21.24 6.87 -12.69
C HIS A 78 21.38 8.07 -13.64
N ARG A 79 22.52 8.76 -13.56
CA ARG A 79 22.82 9.87 -14.46
C ARG A 79 22.96 9.39 -15.90
N ALA A 80 22.70 10.30 -16.85
CA ALA A 80 22.81 10.00 -18.27
C ALA A 80 24.22 9.46 -18.61
N PRO A 81 24.33 8.46 -19.51
CA PRO A 81 25.62 7.92 -19.91
C PRO A 81 26.56 9.05 -20.40
N GLY A 82 27.71 9.21 -19.76
CA GLY A 82 28.73 10.21 -20.14
C GLY A 82 29.00 11.33 -19.13
N LEU A 83 28.19 11.48 -18.08
CA LEU A 83 28.42 12.45 -17.00
C LEU A 83 28.54 11.72 -15.66
N THR A 84 29.76 11.27 -15.33
CA THR A 84 30.17 10.54 -14.12
C THR A 84 29.44 9.20 -13.87
N ASN A 85 30.19 8.14 -13.52
CA ASN A 85 29.62 6.81 -13.29
C ASN A 85 28.94 6.65 -11.90
N GLU A 86 28.93 7.71 -11.09
CA GLU A 86 28.43 7.64 -9.72
C GLU A 86 26.92 7.88 -9.68
N SER A 87 26.18 6.86 -9.23
CA SER A 87 24.76 6.97 -8.95
C SER A 87 24.54 7.88 -7.74
N GLN A 88 23.60 8.83 -7.85
CA GLN A 88 23.19 9.65 -6.71
C GLN A 88 22.02 8.99 -5.98
N SER A 89 22.06 9.05 -4.66
CA SER A 89 21.03 8.51 -3.77
C SER A 89 20.40 9.65 -2.98
N PHE A 90 19.08 9.70 -2.94
CA PHE A 90 18.32 10.71 -2.20
C PHE A 90 17.28 10.05 -1.32
N SER A 91 16.97 10.65 -0.17
CA SER A 91 15.85 10.20 0.64
C SER A 91 14.55 10.31 -0.14
N ILE A 92 13.76 9.23 -0.14
CA ILE A 92 12.47 9.19 -0.81
C ILE A 92 11.51 10.25 -0.23
N THR A 93 11.62 10.57 1.06
CA THR A 93 10.75 11.58 1.70
C THR A 93 11.00 12.98 1.18
N GLU A 94 12.21 13.28 0.70
CA GLU A 94 12.60 14.62 0.24
C GLU A 94 12.25 14.86 -1.23
N ARG A 95 12.22 13.80 -2.04
CA ARG A 95 12.12 13.89 -3.49
C ARG A 95 10.84 13.30 -4.07
N TYR A 96 10.06 12.60 -3.25
CA TYR A 96 8.80 12.02 -3.70
C TYR A 96 7.78 13.11 -4.04
N LEU A 97 7.19 13.00 -5.22
CA LEU A 97 6.07 13.81 -5.67
C LEU A 97 4.82 12.94 -5.73
N ASP A 98 3.73 13.43 -5.15
CA ASP A 98 2.46 12.73 -5.15
C ASP A 98 1.94 12.54 -6.59
N LEU A 99 1.74 11.28 -6.96
CA LEU A 99 1.12 10.96 -8.24
C LEU A 99 -0.39 11.07 -8.15
N ILE A 100 -0.98 11.70 -9.16
CA ILE A 100 -2.44 11.68 -9.33
C ILE A 100 -2.82 10.32 -9.91
N VAL A 101 -3.46 9.48 -9.10
CA VAL A 101 -4.00 8.19 -9.54
C VAL A 101 -5.47 8.37 -9.93
N VAL A 102 -5.84 7.84 -11.09
CA VAL A 102 -7.20 7.92 -11.63
C VAL A 102 -7.71 6.51 -11.96
N SER A 103 -8.99 6.23 -11.68
CA SER A 103 -9.61 4.94 -12.02
C SER A 103 -9.59 4.65 -13.52
N SER A 104 -9.16 3.44 -13.89
CA SER A 104 -8.92 3.04 -15.28
C SER A 104 -10.16 2.73 -16.12
N GLN A 105 -11.37 2.74 -15.54
CA GLN A 105 -12.59 2.35 -16.27
C GLN A 105 -12.84 3.18 -17.53
N HIS A 106 -12.41 4.44 -17.56
CA HIS A 106 -12.51 5.34 -18.72
C HIS A 106 -11.41 5.12 -19.78
N PHE A 107 -10.36 4.38 -19.44
CA PHE A 107 -9.17 4.18 -20.26
C PHE A 107 -9.06 2.76 -20.83
N ARG A 108 -9.96 1.84 -20.45
CA ARG A 108 -9.93 0.44 -20.89
C ARG A 108 -10.15 0.22 -22.38
N SER A 109 -10.71 1.20 -23.11
CA SER A 109 -11.08 1.06 -24.52
C SER A 109 -10.14 1.78 -25.50
N ARG A 110 -9.05 2.41 -25.05
CA ARG A 110 -8.23 3.29 -25.90
C ARG A 110 -6.79 2.79 -26.10
N PRO A 111 -6.22 2.92 -27.31
CA PRO A 111 -4.84 2.55 -27.57
C PRO A 111 -3.88 3.35 -26.69
N GLN A 112 -2.86 2.68 -26.13
CA GLN A 112 -1.88 3.30 -25.22
C GLN A 112 -1.13 4.49 -25.85
N HIS A 113 -1.07 4.55 -27.19
CA HIS A 113 -0.45 5.62 -27.97
C HIS A 113 -1.21 6.96 -27.88
N GLU A 114 -2.52 6.95 -27.62
CA GLU A 114 -3.32 8.16 -27.39
C GLU A 114 -3.00 8.82 -26.03
N LEU A 115 -2.58 8.02 -25.05
CA LEU A 115 -2.19 8.50 -23.72
C LEU A 115 -0.81 9.16 -23.71
N ILE A 116 0.03 8.83 -24.70
CA ILE A 116 1.42 9.29 -24.83
C ILE A 116 1.52 10.66 -25.51
N ALA A 117 0.49 11.08 -26.27
CA ALA A 117 0.64 12.16 -27.23
C ALA A 117 0.97 13.54 -26.64
N THR A 118 0.56 13.90 -25.41
CA THR A 118 1.04 15.15 -24.79
C THR A 118 0.70 15.23 -23.29
N GLY A 119 1.67 15.57 -22.44
CA GLY A 119 1.41 15.93 -21.04
C GLY A 119 0.41 17.08 -20.88
N GLY A 120 0.36 18.02 -21.85
CA GLY A 120 -0.64 19.10 -21.90
C GLY A 120 -2.04 18.65 -22.33
N ILE A 121 -2.14 17.58 -23.12
CA ILE A 121 -3.42 16.94 -23.48
C ILE A 121 -4.00 16.23 -22.25
N HIS A 122 -3.17 15.61 -21.42
CA HIS A 122 -3.60 15.00 -20.15
C HIS A 122 -4.21 16.02 -19.18
N GLU A 123 -3.60 17.19 -19.01
CA GLU A 123 -4.15 18.27 -18.17
C GLU A 123 -5.49 18.80 -18.70
N HIS A 124 -5.59 19.05 -20.00
CA HIS A 124 -6.85 19.45 -20.65
C HIS A 124 -7.94 18.35 -20.55
N TYR A 125 -7.57 17.07 -20.62
CA TYR A 125 -8.51 15.96 -20.41
C TYR A 125 -8.90 15.78 -18.95
N LEU A 126 -7.98 15.98 -17.99
CA LEU A 126 -8.31 16.01 -16.56
C LEU A 126 -9.32 17.12 -16.26
N GLN A 127 -9.16 18.30 -16.85
CA GLN A 127 -10.13 19.41 -16.73
C GLN A 127 -11.47 19.11 -17.40
N ARG A 128 -11.49 18.46 -18.57
CA ARG A 128 -12.73 18.07 -19.26
C ARG A 128 -13.47 16.90 -18.61
N ALA A 129 -12.73 15.98 -18.00
CA ALA A 129 -13.26 14.80 -17.36
C ALA A 129 -13.39 14.95 -15.83
N GLN A 130 -13.14 16.16 -15.29
CA GLN A 130 -13.24 16.50 -13.86
C GLN A 130 -14.62 16.19 -13.25
N SER A 131 -15.69 16.14 -14.05
CA SER A 131 -17.01 15.72 -13.56
C SER A 131 -17.11 14.20 -13.29
N ASN A 132 -16.23 13.38 -13.89
CA ASN A 132 -16.33 11.91 -13.88
C ASN A 132 -15.04 11.16 -13.50
N LEU A 133 -13.90 11.85 -13.34
CA LEU A 133 -12.63 11.27 -12.90
C LEU A 133 -12.49 11.38 -11.38
N GLU A 134 -12.53 10.22 -10.72
CA GLU A 134 -12.23 10.12 -9.31
C GLU A 134 -10.72 10.10 -9.12
N ARG A 135 -10.17 11.17 -8.53
CA ARG A 135 -8.81 11.17 -8.00
C ARG A 135 -8.76 10.22 -6.80
N ILE A 136 -7.89 9.23 -6.87
CA ILE A 136 -7.71 8.25 -5.81
C ILE A 136 -6.39 8.58 -5.12
N SER A 137 -6.47 9.02 -3.86
CA SER A 137 -5.27 9.08 -3.01
C SER A 137 -4.67 7.68 -2.91
N PRO A 138 -3.34 7.50 -2.95
CA PRO A 138 -2.69 6.20 -2.76
C PRO A 138 -3.18 5.47 -1.51
N ASN A 139 -3.61 6.21 -0.48
CA ASN A 139 -4.16 5.69 0.76
C ASN A 139 -5.54 5.06 0.59
N ARG A 140 -6.24 5.27 -0.52
CA ARG A 140 -7.59 4.73 -0.81
C ARG A 140 -7.60 3.54 -1.77
N LEU A 141 -6.48 3.17 -2.39
CA LEU A 141 -6.37 2.07 -3.37
C LEU A 141 -6.97 0.74 -2.89
N PHE A 142 -6.81 0.41 -1.62
CA PHE A 142 -7.34 -0.82 -1.03
C PHE A 142 -8.51 -0.56 -0.07
N HIS A 143 -9.10 0.63 -0.04
CA HIS A 143 -10.26 0.89 0.80
C HIS A 143 -11.54 0.33 0.17
N TRP A 144 -12.62 0.30 0.94
CA TRP A 144 -13.93 -0.08 0.43
C TRP A 144 -14.29 0.71 -0.82
N CYS A 145 -14.53 0.01 -1.92
CA CYS A 145 -14.97 0.63 -3.16
C CYS A 145 -16.50 0.62 -3.19
N HIS A 146 -17.14 1.77 -2.89
CA HIS A 146 -18.60 1.90 -2.89
C HIS A 146 -19.25 1.46 -4.21
N ARG A 147 -18.58 1.70 -5.34
CA ARG A 147 -19.07 1.32 -6.68
C ARG A 147 -19.08 -0.19 -6.91
N LYS A 148 -18.03 -0.88 -6.48
CA LYS A 148 -17.93 -2.36 -6.60
C LYS A 148 -18.53 -3.10 -5.41
N ARG A 149 -18.92 -2.37 -4.36
CA ARG A 149 -19.41 -2.90 -3.08
C ARG A 149 -18.49 -3.99 -2.51
N CYS A 150 -17.18 -3.78 -2.63
CA CYS A 150 -16.17 -4.68 -2.12
C CYS A 150 -14.86 -3.94 -1.85
N VAL A 151 -13.99 -4.56 -1.07
CA VAL A 151 -12.59 -4.14 -0.92
C VAL A 151 -11.79 -4.73 -2.08
N PRO A 152 -11.06 -3.91 -2.88
CA PRO A 152 -10.19 -4.42 -3.92
C PRO A 152 -9.13 -5.36 -3.35
N GLN A 153 -9.03 -6.58 -3.90
CA GLN A 153 -7.98 -7.54 -3.55
C GLN A 153 -6.74 -7.41 -4.44
N ALA A 154 -6.89 -6.82 -5.62
CA ALA A 154 -5.82 -6.58 -6.57
C ALA A 154 -5.97 -5.20 -7.21
N VAL A 155 -4.85 -4.49 -7.36
CA VAL A 155 -4.76 -3.17 -7.99
C VAL A 155 -3.65 -3.20 -9.03
N LEU A 156 -3.96 -2.74 -10.24
CA LEU A 156 -2.99 -2.55 -11.31
C LEU A 156 -2.80 -1.05 -11.55
N VAL A 157 -1.57 -0.57 -11.35
CA VAL A 157 -1.17 0.79 -11.69
C VAL A 157 -0.59 0.78 -13.10
N SER A 158 -1.20 1.57 -13.99
CA SER A 158 -0.79 1.68 -15.40
C SER A 158 -0.53 3.15 -15.75
N GLY A 159 0.37 3.38 -16.71
CA GLY A 159 0.78 4.72 -17.10
C GLY A 159 2.02 4.69 -17.98
N VAL A 160 2.34 5.83 -18.59
CA VAL A 160 3.47 5.97 -19.52
C VAL A 160 4.83 5.70 -18.84
N PRO A 161 5.87 5.28 -19.59
CA PRO A 161 7.23 5.19 -19.07
C PRO A 161 7.67 6.51 -18.43
N GLY A 162 8.43 6.44 -17.34
CA GLY A 162 8.95 7.63 -16.65
C GLY A 162 7.97 8.38 -15.72
N VAL A 163 6.68 8.05 -15.70
CA VAL A 163 5.69 8.75 -14.83
C VAL A 163 5.84 8.48 -13.32
N GLY A 164 6.79 7.63 -12.91
CA GLY A 164 7.03 7.35 -11.48
C GLY A 164 6.24 6.18 -10.88
N LYS A 165 5.69 5.25 -11.69
CA LYS A 165 4.97 4.05 -11.19
C LYS A 165 5.79 3.25 -10.17
N THR A 166 7.05 2.97 -10.48
CA THR A 166 7.96 2.23 -9.61
C THR A 166 8.26 3.02 -8.33
N THR A 167 8.47 4.33 -8.44
CA THR A 167 8.65 5.25 -7.31
C THR A 167 7.44 5.28 -6.39
N LEU A 168 6.21 5.26 -6.93
CA LEU A 168 4.96 5.15 -6.16
C LEU A 168 4.90 3.84 -5.38
N MET A 169 5.26 2.71 -5.99
CA MET A 169 5.30 1.41 -5.29
C MET A 169 6.37 1.40 -4.20
N GLN A 170 7.55 1.97 -4.46
CA GLN A 170 8.60 2.10 -3.46
C GLN A 170 8.15 2.95 -2.26
N LYS A 171 7.48 4.08 -2.52
CA LYS A 171 6.92 4.94 -1.46
C LYS A 171 5.86 4.22 -0.64
N PHE A 172 5.00 3.43 -1.28
CA PHE A 172 4.02 2.61 -0.58
C PHE A 172 4.69 1.69 0.43
N VAL A 173 5.71 0.94 0.00
CA VAL A 173 6.41 -0.04 0.85
C VAL A 173 7.11 0.69 2.00
N TYR A 174 7.75 1.82 1.73
CA TYR A 174 8.35 2.69 2.74
C TYR A 174 7.34 3.17 3.79
N ASP A 175 6.17 3.66 3.35
CA ASP A 175 5.13 4.14 4.26
C ASP A 175 4.48 3.02 5.08
N TRP A 176 4.30 1.84 4.47
CA TRP A 176 3.81 0.68 5.21
C TRP A 176 4.81 0.26 6.29
N ALA A 177 6.10 0.23 5.98
CA ALA A 177 7.13 -0.20 6.92
C ALA A 177 7.29 0.80 8.08
N ASN A 178 7.07 2.10 7.84
CA ASN A 178 7.02 3.14 8.87
C ASN A 178 5.72 3.17 9.70
N GLY A 179 4.71 2.35 9.36
CA GLY A 179 3.44 2.36 10.07
C GLY A 179 2.40 3.36 9.55
N ASN A 180 2.72 4.11 8.50
CA ASN A 180 1.90 5.23 8.01
C ASN A 180 0.77 4.80 7.06
N LEU A 181 0.83 3.56 6.55
CA LEU A 181 -0.05 3.14 5.46
C LEU A 181 -0.43 1.66 5.53
N TYR A 182 -1.71 1.34 5.29
CA TYR A 182 -2.27 -0.03 5.16
C TYR A 182 -1.83 -1.07 6.20
N GLN A 183 -1.89 -0.68 7.47
CA GLN A 183 -1.43 -1.48 8.59
C GLN A 183 -2.25 -2.72 8.90
N ARG A 184 -3.45 -2.84 8.30
CA ARG A 184 -4.21 -4.09 8.24
C ARG A 184 -3.45 -5.26 7.59
N PHE A 185 -2.43 -4.97 6.79
CA PHE A 185 -1.54 -6.01 6.25
C PHE A 185 -0.42 -6.29 7.26
N ALA A 186 -0.33 -7.55 7.70
CA ALA A 186 0.70 -8.04 8.59
C ALA A 186 2.07 -8.06 7.92
N PHE A 187 2.12 -8.44 6.63
CA PHE A 187 3.34 -8.52 5.81
C PHE A 187 3.11 -7.89 4.43
N VAL A 188 4.16 -7.27 3.89
CA VAL A 188 4.19 -6.72 2.53
C VAL A 188 5.39 -7.28 1.79
N PHE A 189 5.17 -8.08 0.75
CA PHE A 189 6.23 -8.62 -0.08
C PHE A 189 6.37 -7.79 -1.35
N SER A 190 7.58 -7.36 -1.67
CA SER A 190 7.87 -6.51 -2.82
C SER A 190 8.89 -7.16 -3.73
N PHE A 191 8.47 -7.56 -4.93
CA PHE A 191 9.34 -8.19 -5.92
C PHE A 191 9.54 -7.29 -7.13
N LYS A 192 10.77 -7.26 -7.67
CA LYS A 192 11.06 -6.65 -8.96
C LYS A 192 10.76 -7.65 -10.07
N PHE A 193 9.89 -7.30 -11.01
CA PHE A 193 9.47 -8.18 -12.10
C PHE A 193 10.66 -8.65 -12.95
N ARG A 194 11.65 -7.77 -13.17
CA ARG A 194 12.91 -8.12 -13.85
C ARG A 194 13.67 -9.26 -13.17
N ASN A 195 13.60 -9.36 -11.85
CA ASN A 195 14.26 -10.44 -11.11
C ASN A 195 13.52 -11.78 -11.24
N LEU A 196 12.26 -11.75 -11.67
CA LEU A 196 11.41 -12.92 -11.88
C LEU A 196 11.53 -13.45 -13.31
N ASN A 197 11.70 -12.57 -14.31
CA ASN A 197 11.76 -12.94 -15.73
C ASN A 197 12.88 -13.94 -16.09
N ASN A 198 13.93 -14.04 -15.27
CA ASN A 198 15.08 -14.89 -15.55
C ASN A 198 15.09 -16.20 -14.74
N LYS A 199 14.00 -16.52 -14.03
CA LYS A 199 13.91 -17.71 -13.17
C LYS A 199 12.95 -18.75 -13.78
N GLU A 200 13.23 -20.02 -13.51
CA GLU A 200 12.31 -21.13 -13.80
C GLU A 200 11.00 -21.02 -12.99
N GLU A 201 10.09 -21.99 -13.13
CA GLU A 201 8.88 -22.05 -12.32
C GLU A 201 9.22 -22.04 -10.82
N LEU A 202 8.84 -20.96 -10.12
CA LEU A 202 9.02 -20.79 -8.69
C LEU A 202 7.67 -20.64 -8.00
N SER A 203 7.51 -21.35 -6.89
CA SER A 203 6.39 -21.12 -5.98
C SER A 203 6.55 -19.77 -5.26
N LEU A 204 5.42 -19.19 -4.81
CA LEU A 204 5.43 -17.97 -4.01
C LEU A 204 6.27 -18.12 -2.72
N ALA A 205 6.25 -19.31 -2.11
CA ALA A 205 7.08 -19.64 -0.94
C ALA A 205 8.57 -19.46 -1.26
N GLN A 206 9.03 -20.07 -2.35
CA GLN A 206 10.42 -19.96 -2.80
C GLN A 206 10.78 -18.52 -3.18
N MET A 207 9.86 -17.78 -3.81
CA MET A 207 10.08 -16.36 -4.11
C MET A 207 10.31 -15.55 -2.84
N ILE A 208 9.46 -15.72 -1.82
CA ILE A 208 9.57 -15.02 -0.53
C ILE A 208 10.87 -15.40 0.17
N ILE A 209 11.23 -16.69 0.25
CA ILE A 209 12.47 -17.14 0.92
C ILE A 209 13.70 -16.61 0.20
N ASN A 210 13.71 -16.62 -1.13
CA ASN A 210 14.84 -16.14 -1.91
C ASN A 210 15.09 -14.63 -1.71
N GLU A 211 14.03 -13.84 -1.57
CA GLU A 211 14.13 -12.39 -1.38
C GLU A 211 14.26 -11.99 0.11
N TYR A 212 13.69 -12.80 1.01
CA TYR A 212 13.60 -12.58 2.46
C TYR A 212 13.94 -13.86 3.25
N PRO A 213 15.23 -14.28 3.27
CA PRO A 213 15.62 -15.58 3.85
C PRO A 213 15.28 -15.73 5.34
N TYR A 214 15.25 -14.62 6.07
CA TYR A 214 14.93 -14.57 7.50
C TYR A 214 13.46 -14.96 7.81
N LEU A 215 12.58 -15.01 6.81
CA LEU A 215 11.18 -15.43 7.00
C LEU A 215 10.99 -16.95 6.97
N HIS A 216 12.02 -17.73 6.60
CA HIS A 216 11.90 -19.17 6.39
C HIS A 216 11.26 -19.90 7.57
N SER A 217 11.65 -19.58 8.80
CA SER A 217 11.14 -20.24 10.02
C SER A 217 9.68 -19.90 10.35
N GLN A 218 9.15 -18.80 9.82
CA GLN A 218 7.81 -18.30 10.12
C GLN A 218 6.85 -18.38 8.93
N LEU A 219 7.32 -18.85 7.78
CA LEU A 219 6.57 -18.82 6.52
C LEU A 219 5.28 -19.63 6.56
N ASP A 220 5.30 -20.81 7.20
CA ASP A 220 4.09 -21.62 7.41
C ASP A 220 3.05 -20.87 8.26
N THR A 221 3.50 -20.16 9.30
CA THR A 221 2.62 -19.35 10.16
C THR A 221 2.04 -18.16 9.39
N ILE A 222 2.85 -17.50 8.56
CA ILE A 222 2.43 -16.40 7.69
C ILE A 222 1.34 -16.87 6.71
N PHE A 223 1.53 -18.03 6.08
CA PHE A 223 0.57 -18.58 5.11
C PHE A 223 -0.70 -19.18 5.71
N ARG A 224 -0.76 -19.46 7.01
CA ARG A 224 -2.02 -19.84 7.68
C ARG A 224 -3.06 -18.72 7.66
N ASN A 225 -2.64 -17.45 7.53
CA ASN A 225 -3.56 -16.32 7.43
C ASN A 225 -3.16 -15.38 6.26
N PRO A 226 -3.39 -15.83 5.00
CA PRO A 226 -2.90 -15.14 3.83
C PRO A 226 -3.67 -13.83 3.56
N VAL A 227 -4.86 -13.66 4.14
CA VAL A 227 -5.70 -12.46 3.98
C VAL A 227 -5.04 -11.21 4.55
N ASN A 228 -4.06 -11.38 5.44
CA ASN A 228 -3.27 -10.29 6.02
C ASN A 228 -1.96 -10.04 5.28
N CYS A 229 -1.65 -10.78 4.22
CA CYS A 229 -0.45 -10.58 3.43
C CYS A 229 -0.79 -9.75 2.19
N PHE A 230 0.12 -8.83 1.86
CA PHE A 230 0.02 -8.05 0.64
C PHE A 230 1.22 -8.31 -0.25
N LEU A 231 0.97 -8.49 -1.54
CA LEU A 231 1.99 -8.76 -2.56
C LEU A 231 2.06 -7.63 -3.58
N PHE A 232 3.24 -7.03 -3.72
CA PHE A 232 3.59 -6.08 -4.77
C PHE A 232 4.55 -6.68 -5.78
N LEU A 233 4.23 -6.45 -7.06
CA LEU A 233 5.13 -6.68 -8.18
C LEU A 233 5.47 -5.31 -8.79
N MET A 234 6.71 -4.86 -8.60
CA MET A 234 7.25 -3.68 -9.26
C MET A 234 7.68 -4.07 -10.68
N VAL A 235 6.98 -3.54 -11.70
CA VAL A 235 7.31 -3.71 -13.13
C VAL A 235 8.57 -2.92 -13.49
#